data_AF-A0A955IR50-F1
#
_entry.id   AF-A0A955IR50-F1
#
_cell.length_a   1.000
_cell.length_b   1.000
_cell.length_c   1.000
_cell.angle_alpha   90.00
_cell.angle_beta   90.00
_cell.angle_gamma   90.00
#
_symmetry.space_group_name_H-M   'P 1'
#
loop_
_entity.id
_entity.type
_entity.pdbx_description
1 polymer ?
#
loop_
_entity_poly.entity_id
_entity_poly.type
_entity_poly.pdbx_seq_one_letter_code
_entity_poly.pdbx_strand_id
1 'polypeptide(L)'
;MVLKATDVLLSDDHSANTDHDHDAPPAVPERTEERSGERTDERTEERSDERTGGTATAMRPRSRPAPPRMDKMPQWKVLLHNDDVNDIGYVVDTILELTSLTPQMALLRMLEAHHAGLSLLVITHREYAELLQEQFQSKRLSVTIEPA
;
A
#
# COMPACT_ATOMS: atom_id res chain seq x y z
N MET A 1 31.98 0.20 -57.73
CA MET A 1 33.41 0.12 -57.35
C MET A 1 33.53 0.84 -56.01
N VAL A 2 33.82 0.25 -54.86
CA VAL A 2 34.42 -1.05 -54.53
C VAL A 2 33.85 -1.50 -53.18
N LEU A 3 33.43 -2.76 -53.13
CA LEU A 3 33.10 -3.53 -51.92
C LEU A 3 34.36 -3.72 -51.07
N LYS A 4 34.25 -3.62 -49.74
CA LYS A 4 35.12 -4.39 -48.84
C LYS A 4 34.28 -5.02 -47.74
N ALA A 5 33.84 -6.24 -48.05
CA ALA A 5 33.61 -7.28 -47.07
C ALA A 5 34.97 -7.72 -46.51
N THR A 6 35.05 -7.92 -45.20
CA THR A 6 36.02 -8.85 -44.62
C THR A 6 35.36 -9.55 -43.44
N ASP A 7 34.87 -10.73 -43.80
CA ASP A 7 34.55 -11.86 -42.95
C ASP A 7 35.86 -12.49 -42.45
N VAL A 8 35.94 -12.84 -41.16
CA VAL A 8 36.88 -13.84 -40.62
C VAL A 8 36.12 -14.67 -39.58
N LEU A 9 35.57 -15.81 -40.05
CA LEU A 9 35.71 -17.18 -39.52
C LEU A 9 36.12 -17.30 -38.03
N LEU A 10 35.27 -17.77 -37.10
CA LEU A 10 34.70 -19.13 -36.96
C LEU A 10 35.77 -20.24 -36.77
N SER A 11 35.88 -20.73 -35.53
CA SER A 11 35.77 -22.16 -35.13
C SER A 11 36.16 -22.30 -33.64
N ASP A 12 35.19 -22.65 -32.79
CA ASP A 12 34.88 -24.01 -32.31
C ASP A 12 35.93 -24.51 -31.30
N ASP A 13 35.54 -24.81 -30.05
CA ASP A 13 35.04 -26.15 -29.69
C ASP A 13 35.07 -26.42 -28.17
N HIS A 14 34.26 -27.41 -27.76
CA HIS A 14 34.26 -28.16 -26.48
C HIS A 14 33.52 -27.62 -25.23
N SER A 15 32.20 -27.84 -25.23
CA SER A 15 31.50 -28.91 -24.47
C SER A 15 31.92 -29.26 -23.04
N ALA A 16 31.00 -29.10 -22.08
CA ALA A 16 30.56 -30.10 -21.08
C ALA A 16 29.71 -29.40 -20.00
N ASN A 17 28.40 -29.70 -19.91
CA ASN A 17 27.78 -30.54 -18.86
C ASN A 17 27.75 -29.83 -17.48
N THR A 18 26.60 -29.58 -16.85
CA THR A 18 25.85 -30.57 -16.04
C THR A 18 24.80 -29.77 -15.25
N ASP A 19 23.57 -30.29 -15.22
CA ASP A 19 22.50 -30.26 -14.20
C ASP A 19 22.23 -28.95 -13.42
N HIS A 20 21.05 -28.33 -13.59
CA HIS A 20 19.81 -28.64 -12.87
C HIS A 20 19.94 -28.48 -11.35
N ASP A 21 19.67 -27.28 -10.84
CA ASP A 21 18.95 -27.14 -9.57
C ASP A 21 18.22 -25.78 -9.55
N HIS A 22 16.92 -25.87 -9.86
CA HIS A 22 15.94 -24.90 -9.45
C HIS A 22 15.87 -24.92 -7.92
N ASP A 23 16.35 -23.86 -7.28
CA ASP A 23 16.03 -23.57 -5.88
C ASP A 23 14.56 -23.12 -5.80
N ALA A 24 13.66 -24.09 -5.96
CA ALA A 24 12.25 -23.96 -5.67
C ALA A 24 12.07 -24.20 -4.16
N PRO A 25 11.43 -23.28 -3.43
CA PRO A 25 11.16 -23.49 -2.01
C PRO A 25 10.24 -24.70 -1.80
N PRO A 26 10.47 -25.52 -0.76
CA PRO A 26 9.72 -26.74 -0.54
C PRO A 26 8.25 -26.46 -0.26
N ALA A 27 7.40 -27.23 -0.96
CA ALA A 27 5.96 -27.30 -0.78
C ALA A 27 5.61 -27.67 0.67
N VAL A 28 4.75 -26.85 1.29
CA VAL A 28 4.02 -27.20 2.51
C VAL A 28 3.01 -28.31 2.18
N PRO A 29 3.02 -29.46 2.87
CA PRO A 29 2.04 -30.50 2.63
C PRO A 29 0.70 -30.16 3.28
N GLU A 30 -0.35 -30.06 2.46
CA GLU A 30 -1.73 -30.28 2.89
C GLU A 30 -1.86 -31.69 3.47
N ARG A 31 -2.35 -31.80 4.69
CA ARG A 31 -2.97 -33.02 5.22
C ARG A 31 -4.33 -32.69 5.80
N THR A 32 -5.33 -33.07 5.01
CA THR A 32 -6.73 -33.30 5.36
C THR A 32 -6.85 -34.49 6.32
N GLU A 33 -8.01 -34.57 7.00
CA GLU A 33 -8.61 -35.75 7.68
C GLU A 33 -8.11 -36.01 9.11
N GLU A 34 -8.90 -36.28 10.15
CA GLU A 34 -10.31 -36.69 10.36
C GLU A 34 -10.58 -36.51 11.88
N ARG A 35 -11.67 -35.87 12.32
CA ARG A 35 -12.97 -36.44 12.77
C ARG A 35 -12.95 -37.45 13.93
N SER A 36 -13.80 -37.16 14.92
CA SER A 36 -14.41 -38.06 15.94
C SER A 36 -13.51 -38.39 17.15
N GLY A 37 -13.91 -38.29 18.41
CA GLY A 37 -15.18 -38.02 19.08
C GLY A 37 -15.19 -38.78 20.42
N GLU A 38 -15.62 -38.17 21.52
CA GLU A 38 -15.99 -38.82 22.81
C GLU A 38 -16.62 -37.72 23.68
N ARG A 39 -17.92 -37.61 23.94
CA ARG A 39 -18.91 -38.48 24.63
C ARG A 39 -18.54 -38.76 26.09
N THR A 40 -19.08 -37.96 27.00
CA THR A 40 -19.49 -38.40 28.33
C THR A 40 -20.88 -37.86 28.66
N ASP A 41 -21.74 -38.82 28.97
CA ASP A 41 -23.12 -38.73 29.46
C ASP A 41 -23.17 -38.12 30.87
N GLU A 42 -24.34 -37.55 31.23
CA GLU A 42 -25.12 -37.81 32.46
C GLU A 42 -26.15 -36.67 32.62
N ARG A 43 -27.42 -36.91 32.24
CA ARG A 43 -28.52 -37.50 33.04
C ARG A 43 -29.17 -36.48 34.00
N THR A 44 -30.46 -36.21 33.79
CA THR A 44 -31.58 -36.49 34.72
C THR A 44 -32.81 -35.65 34.32
N GLU A 45 -33.89 -36.37 33.95
CA GLU A 45 -35.33 -36.24 34.31
C GLU A 45 -35.87 -34.83 34.68
N GLU A 46 -37.14 -34.45 34.50
CA GLU A 46 -38.32 -34.87 33.76
C GLU A 46 -39.36 -33.76 34.11
N ARG A 47 -40.29 -33.49 33.19
CA ARG A 47 -41.69 -33.16 33.47
C ARG A 47 -42.17 -31.73 33.82
N SER A 48 -43.11 -31.33 32.97
CA SER A 48 -44.44 -30.72 33.19
C SER A 48 -44.57 -29.22 33.46
N ASP A 49 -45.28 -28.60 32.51
CA ASP A 49 -46.33 -27.59 32.62
C ASP A 49 -46.39 -26.73 33.89
N GLU A 50 -46.27 -25.41 33.73
CA GLU A 50 -47.42 -24.53 34.01
C GLU A 50 -47.23 -23.10 33.47
N ARG A 51 -48.35 -22.55 33.03
CA ARG A 51 -48.53 -21.23 32.44
C ARG A 51 -48.22 -20.13 33.45
N THR A 52 -47.48 -19.10 33.05
CA THR A 52 -47.81 -17.71 33.43
C THR A 52 -47.26 -16.78 32.34
N GLY A 53 -48.18 -16.15 31.61
CA GLY A 53 -47.87 -15.08 30.68
C GLY A 53 -47.33 -13.87 31.43
N GLY A 54 -46.00 -13.72 31.46
CA GLY A 54 -45.35 -12.46 31.76
C GLY A 54 -45.28 -11.63 30.49
N THR A 55 -46.06 -10.55 30.42
CA THR A 55 -45.84 -9.51 29.42
C THR A 55 -44.45 -8.91 29.63
N ALA A 56 -43.48 -9.35 28.82
CA ALA A 56 -42.17 -8.72 28.75
C ALA A 56 -42.34 -7.33 28.15
N THR A 57 -42.41 -6.31 29.01
CA THR A 57 -42.28 -4.92 28.57
C THR A 57 -40.86 -4.74 28.06
N ALA A 58 -40.67 -4.89 26.75
CA ALA A 58 -39.40 -4.64 26.09
C ALA A 58 -39.01 -3.17 26.30
N MET A 59 -38.08 -2.91 27.22
CA MET A 59 -37.46 -1.59 27.34
C MET A 59 -36.67 -1.33 26.06
N ARG A 60 -37.20 -0.45 25.19
CA ARG A 60 -36.45 0.08 24.05
C ARG A 60 -35.12 0.65 24.57
N PRO A 61 -33.96 0.22 24.04
CA PRO A 61 -32.70 0.83 24.40
C PRO A 61 -32.76 2.31 24.04
N ARG A 62 -32.59 3.19 25.03
CA ARG A 62 -32.51 4.63 24.80
C ARG A 62 -31.32 4.86 23.89
N SER A 63 -31.57 5.39 22.69
CA SER A 63 -30.53 5.74 21.74
C SER A 63 -29.55 6.71 22.40
N ARG A 64 -28.30 6.29 22.57
CA ARG A 64 -27.21 7.16 23.03
C ARG A 64 -27.17 8.39 22.09
N PRO A 65 -27.10 9.63 22.60
CA PRO A 65 -26.99 10.82 21.77
C PRO A 65 -25.78 10.68 20.84
N ALA A 66 -25.96 10.99 19.56
CA ALA A 66 -24.86 10.98 18.61
C ALA A 66 -23.77 11.96 19.10
N PRO A 67 -22.48 11.56 19.06
CA PRO A 67 -21.40 12.45 19.45
C PRO A 67 -21.45 13.74 18.62
N PRO A 68 -21.07 14.89 19.20
CA PRO A 68 -21.08 16.16 18.50
C PRO A 68 -20.21 16.08 17.26
N ARG A 69 -20.73 16.59 16.14
CA ARG A 69 -19.98 16.71 14.89
C ARG A 69 -18.94 17.81 15.09
N MET A 70 -17.67 17.42 15.18
CA MET A 70 -16.56 18.36 15.11
C MET A 70 -16.29 18.66 13.64
N ASP A 71 -16.38 19.93 13.25
CA ASP A 71 -15.98 20.35 11.92
C ASP A 71 -14.51 20.04 11.72
N LYS A 72 -14.22 19.15 10.74
CA LYS A 72 -12.85 18.76 10.42
C LYS A 72 -12.17 19.92 9.70
N MET A 73 -10.92 20.23 10.09
CA MET A 73 -10.10 21.20 9.37
C MET A 73 -9.99 20.81 7.89
N PRO A 74 -10.16 21.74 6.93
CA PRO A 74 -9.98 21.46 5.52
C PRO A 74 -8.56 20.95 5.27
N GLN A 75 -8.47 19.86 4.52
CA GLN A 75 -7.22 19.24 4.11
C GLN A 75 -6.81 19.77 2.73
N TRP A 76 -5.51 19.77 2.48
CA TRP A 76 -4.87 20.27 1.28
C TRP A 76 -3.87 19.24 0.76
N LYS A 77 -3.90 19.01 -0.55
CA LYS A 77 -2.97 18.15 -1.27
C LYS A 77 -1.75 18.96 -1.66
N VAL A 78 -0.56 18.36 -1.55
CA VAL A 78 0.69 18.87 -2.10
C VAL A 78 1.05 18.01 -3.31
N LEU A 79 1.11 18.62 -4.48
CA LEU A 79 1.27 17.93 -5.77
C LEU A 79 2.63 18.30 -6.38
N LEU A 80 3.43 17.28 -6.68
CA LEU A 80 4.70 17.39 -7.40
C LEU A 80 4.43 17.30 -8.91
N HIS A 81 5.01 18.22 -9.68
CA HIS A 81 4.99 18.19 -11.14
C HIS A 81 6.30 17.65 -11.70
N ASN A 82 6.23 16.96 -12.84
CA ASN A 82 7.43 16.63 -13.59
C ASN A 82 8.11 17.88 -14.14
N ASP A 83 9.44 17.85 -14.20
CA ASP A 83 10.25 18.85 -14.87
C ASP A 83 11.42 18.19 -15.61
N ASP A 84 11.99 18.89 -16.59
CA ASP A 84 13.09 18.39 -17.43
C ASP A 84 14.48 18.88 -16.95
N VAL A 85 14.56 19.52 -15.78
CA VAL A 85 15.76 20.23 -15.29
C VAL A 85 16.43 19.49 -14.15
N ASN A 86 15.65 18.90 -13.25
CA ASN A 86 16.13 18.26 -12.03
C ASN A 86 16.31 16.75 -12.25
N ASP A 87 17.47 16.24 -11.87
CA ASP A 87 17.73 14.80 -11.92
C ASP A 87 16.90 14.03 -10.88
N ILE A 88 16.51 12.81 -11.23
CA ILE A 88 15.74 11.89 -10.38
C ILE A 88 16.27 11.82 -8.93
N GLY A 89 17.60 11.68 -8.76
CA GLY A 89 18.20 11.58 -7.43
C GLY A 89 17.98 12.84 -6.58
N TYR A 90 18.15 14.01 -7.18
CA TYR A 90 17.92 15.29 -6.50
C TYR A 90 16.46 15.46 -6.05
N VAL A 91 15.52 15.07 -6.91
CA VAL A 91 14.09 15.12 -6.61
C VAL A 91 13.77 14.20 -5.41
N VAL A 92 14.26 12.95 -5.43
CA VAL A 92 14.03 11.98 -4.35
C VAL A 92 14.62 12.45 -3.02
N ASP A 93 15.87 12.92 -3.03
CA ASP A 93 16.53 13.44 -1.82
C ASP A 93 15.77 14.63 -1.25
N THR A 94 15.30 15.53 -2.11
CA THR A 94 14.51 16.68 -1.68
C THR A 94 13.15 16.28 -1.09
N ILE A 95 12.47 15.30 -1.67
CA ILE A 95 11.22 14.76 -1.11
C ILE A 95 11.47 14.19 0.29
N LEU A 96 12.55 13.44 0.47
CA LEU A 96 12.91 12.85 1.78
C LEU A 96 13.28 13.90 2.82
N GLU A 97 13.92 14.98 2.41
CA GLU A 97 14.31 16.05 3.32
C GLU A 97 13.09 16.85 3.82
N LEU A 98 12.12 17.11 2.94
CA LEU A 98 10.99 17.99 3.24
C LEU A 98 9.74 17.25 3.74
N THR A 99 9.63 15.95 3.52
CA THR A 99 8.43 15.17 3.87
C THR A 99 8.77 13.97 4.74
N SER A 100 7.77 13.41 5.41
CA SER A 100 7.93 12.18 6.22
C SER A 100 7.77 10.89 5.40
N LEU A 101 8.01 10.93 4.09
CA LEU A 101 7.90 9.75 3.23
C LEU A 101 9.10 8.82 3.42
N THR A 102 8.89 7.52 3.23
CA THR A 102 10.01 6.56 3.17
C THR A 102 10.77 6.70 1.85
N PRO A 103 12.05 6.27 1.77
CA PRO A 103 12.81 6.28 0.52
C PRO A 103 12.08 5.60 -0.65
N GLN A 104 11.42 4.48 -0.38
CA GLN A 104 10.66 3.74 -1.39
C GLN A 104 9.44 4.53 -1.87
N MET A 105 8.73 5.19 -0.95
CA MET A 105 7.59 6.04 -1.31
C MET A 105 8.03 7.29 -2.07
N ALA A 106 9.12 7.95 -1.65
CA ALA A 106 9.66 9.11 -2.34
C ALA A 106 10.05 8.78 -3.80
N LEU A 107 10.73 7.64 -3.99
CA LEU A 107 11.05 7.14 -5.33
C LEU A 107 9.79 6.88 -6.16
N LEU A 108 8.78 6.22 -5.58
CA LEU A 108 7.53 5.93 -6.27
C LEU A 108 6.78 7.21 -6.67
N ARG A 109 6.71 8.21 -5.78
CA ARG A 109 6.07 9.50 -6.09
C ARG A 109 6.81 10.28 -7.16
N MET A 110 8.13 10.27 -7.11
CA MET A 110 8.96 10.89 -8.14
C MET A 110 8.75 10.20 -9.50
N LEU A 111 8.75 8.86 -9.56
CA LEU A 111 8.50 8.11 -10.80
C LEU A 111 7.07 8.34 -11.35
N GLU A 112 6.08 8.40 -10.45
CA GLU A 112 4.71 8.74 -10.82
C GLU A 112 4.65 10.12 -11.46
N ALA A 113 5.28 11.13 -10.85
CA ALA A 113 5.38 12.46 -11.45
C ALA A 113 6.09 12.39 -12.80
N HIS A 114 7.24 11.73 -12.90
CA HIS A 114 8.03 11.62 -14.14
C HIS A 114 7.24 11.04 -15.31
N HIS A 115 6.46 9.99 -15.08
CA HIS A 115 5.72 9.31 -16.14
C HIS A 115 4.32 9.90 -16.40
N ALA A 116 3.62 10.36 -15.36
CA ALA A 116 2.24 10.86 -15.47
C ALA A 116 2.15 12.40 -15.53
N GLY A 117 3.27 13.09 -15.31
CA GLY A 117 3.37 14.55 -15.21
C GLY A 117 3.09 15.11 -13.83
N LEU A 118 2.47 14.34 -12.92
CA LEU A 118 2.04 14.82 -11.60
C LEU A 118 1.94 13.67 -10.58
N SER A 119 2.25 13.94 -9.31
CA SER A 119 2.07 12.99 -8.20
C SER A 119 1.68 13.67 -6.89
N LEU A 120 0.85 12.99 -6.08
CA LEU A 120 0.47 13.42 -4.74
C LEU A 120 1.54 13.06 -3.72
N LEU A 121 2.13 14.06 -3.06
CA LEU A 121 3.11 13.82 -1.99
C LEU A 121 2.45 13.61 -0.63
N VAL A 122 1.69 14.60 -0.15
CA VAL A 122 1.07 14.59 1.18
C VAL A 122 -0.27 15.29 1.17
N ILE A 123 -1.13 14.90 2.11
CA ILE A 123 -2.37 15.62 2.45
C ILE A 123 -2.21 16.14 3.88
N THR A 124 -2.38 17.44 4.07
CA THR A 124 -2.17 18.10 5.36
C THR A 124 -3.02 19.37 5.50
N HIS A 125 -2.94 20.07 6.63
CA HIS A 125 -3.58 21.37 6.80
C HIS A 125 -2.91 22.45 5.93
N ARG A 126 -3.67 23.50 5.61
CA ARG A 126 -3.27 24.55 4.65
C ARG A 126 -1.91 25.17 4.95
N GLU A 127 -1.66 25.60 6.19
CA GLU A 127 -0.42 26.30 6.56
C GLU A 127 0.83 25.46 6.29
N TYR A 128 0.79 24.15 6.57
CA TYR A 128 1.93 23.27 6.29
C TYR A 128 2.06 22.96 4.79
N ALA A 129 0.94 22.89 4.07
CA ALA A 129 0.98 22.76 2.61
C ALA A 129 1.64 23.99 1.94
N GLU A 130 1.29 25.20 2.38
CA GLU A 130 1.92 26.46 1.92
C GLU A 130 3.43 26.48 2.24
N LEU A 131 3.81 26.10 3.46
CA LEU A 131 5.24 26.00 3.84
C LEU A 131 6.01 25.02 2.95
N LEU A 132 5.45 23.82 2.72
CA LEU A 132 6.08 22.83 1.85
C LEU A 132 6.24 23.36 0.43
N GLN A 133 5.20 24.00 -0.11
CA GLN A 133 5.24 24.60 -1.44
C GLN A 133 6.42 25.59 -1.56
N GLU A 134 6.57 26.51 -0.61
CA GLU A 134 7.68 27.48 -0.60
C GLU A 134 9.06 26.80 -0.50
N GLN A 135 9.19 25.77 0.32
CA GLN A 135 10.45 25.02 0.48
C GLN A 135 10.83 24.24 -0.78
N PHE A 136 9.87 23.58 -1.44
CA PHE A 136 10.10 22.89 -2.71
C PHE A 136 10.47 23.88 -3.82
N GLN A 137 9.76 25.01 -3.92
CA GLN A 137 10.05 26.04 -4.91
C GLN A 137 11.44 26.68 -4.69
N SER A 138 11.85 26.87 -3.44
CA SER A 138 13.21 27.34 -3.09
C SER A 138 14.30 26.38 -3.56
N LYS A 139 13.97 25.10 -3.72
CA LYS A 139 14.81 24.04 -4.29
C LYS A 139 14.56 23.79 -5.78
N ARG A 140 13.89 24.73 -6.46
CA ARG A 140 13.59 24.68 -7.90
C ARG A 140 12.72 23.49 -8.34
N LEU A 141 11.91 22.96 -7.44
CA LEU A 141 10.91 21.93 -7.78
C LEU A 141 9.54 22.56 -7.98
N SER A 142 8.84 22.13 -9.03
CA SER A 142 7.51 22.63 -9.37
C SER A 142 6.46 21.92 -8.52
N VAL A 143 5.88 22.65 -7.56
CA VAL A 143 4.86 22.14 -6.62
C VAL A 143 3.65 23.07 -6.54
N THR A 144 2.45 22.49 -6.55
CA THR A 144 1.18 23.18 -6.34
C THR A 144 0.41 22.57 -5.18
N ILE A 145 -0.46 23.38 -4.56
CA ILE A 145 -1.37 22.93 -3.51
C ILE A 145 -2.82 23.17 -3.89
N GLU A 146 -3.71 22.26 -3.51
CA GLU A 146 -5.16 22.37 -3.74
C GLU A 146 -5.96 21.79 -2.57
N PRO A 147 -7.21 22.23 -2.34
CA PRO A 147 -8.11 21.59 -1.39
C PRO A 147 -8.32 20.10 -1.71
N ALA A 148 -8.37 19.27 -0.66
CA ALA A 148 -8.49 17.81 -0.79
C ALA A 148 -9.88 17.32 -1.18
#